data_AF-A0A1W9SP25-F1
#
_entry.id   AF-A0A1W9SP25-F1
#
_cell.length_a   1.000
_cell.length_b   1.000
_cell.length_c   1.000
_cell.angle_alpha   90.00
_cell.angle_beta   90.00
_cell.angle_gamma   90.00
#
_symmetry.space_group_name_H-M   'P 1'
#
loop_
_entity.id
_entity.type
_entity.pdbx_description
1 polymer ?
#
loop_
_entity_poly.entity_id
_entity_poly.type
_entity_poly.pdbx_seq_one_letter_code
_entity_poly.pdbx_strand_id
1 'polypeptide(L)'
;MILKKQIKTHDAFFKNLFAKREEAKHFLEKTIPPEFLKKLDMVSLRLDTTNYVSNELNKFFADVVYDCDYFTNEKKEKIKISLVFEHKSYVENFIHLQLLKYLISIWDLQIKQAKDKKLKMKTFHLRPVILIFFIMVKQIGRKKILKNISNLWTKI
;
A
#
# COMPACT_ATOMS: atom_id res chain seq x y z
N MET A 1 8.66 -8.00 -26.46
CA MET A 1 9.57 -8.49 -25.40
C MET A 1 10.17 -7.36 -24.53
N ILE A 2 10.15 -6.10 -24.95
CA ILE A 2 10.75 -4.94 -24.23
C ILE A 2 9.90 -4.45 -23.04
N LEU A 3 8.56 -4.49 -23.14
CA LEU A 3 7.64 -3.99 -22.10
C LEU A 3 7.69 -4.76 -20.76
N LYS A 4 7.93 -6.08 -20.77
CA LYS A 4 8.00 -6.90 -19.53
C LYS A 4 9.26 -6.65 -18.70
N LYS A 5 10.38 -6.26 -19.34
CA LYS A 5 11.67 -6.05 -18.67
C LYS A 5 11.69 -4.74 -17.87
N GLN A 6 11.00 -3.71 -18.38
CA GLN A 6 10.95 -2.38 -17.79
C GLN A 6 9.99 -2.28 -16.57
N ILE A 7 8.89 -3.07 -16.56
CA ILE A 7 7.96 -3.12 -15.42
C ILE A 7 8.68 -3.67 -14.18
N LYS A 8 9.43 -4.77 -14.32
CA LYS A 8 10.20 -5.37 -13.21
C LYS A 8 11.28 -4.47 -12.63
N THR A 9 11.91 -3.61 -13.43
CA THR A 9 12.95 -2.69 -12.94
C THR A 9 12.38 -1.58 -12.08
N HIS A 10 11.18 -1.10 -12.40
CA HIS A 10 10.50 -0.08 -11.58
C HIS A 10 9.99 -0.70 -10.27
N ASP A 11 9.35 -1.88 -10.32
CA ASP A 11 8.90 -2.58 -9.12
C ASP A 11 10.03 -2.84 -8.13
N ALA A 12 11.18 -3.32 -8.64
CA ALA A 12 12.38 -3.53 -7.84
C ALA A 12 12.95 -2.22 -7.28
N PHE A 13 12.95 -1.14 -8.06
CA PHE A 13 13.36 0.18 -7.60
C PHE A 13 12.48 0.65 -6.43
N PHE A 14 11.16 0.55 -6.54
CA PHE A 14 10.24 0.95 -5.48
C PHE A 14 10.43 0.13 -4.21
N LYS A 15 10.51 -1.20 -4.34
CA LYS A 15 10.78 -2.08 -3.20
C LYS A 15 12.10 -1.71 -2.53
N ASN A 16 13.17 -1.49 -3.30
CA ASN A 16 14.48 -1.14 -2.75
C ASN A 16 14.53 0.26 -2.13
N LEU A 17 13.82 1.23 -2.71
CA LEU A 17 13.73 2.59 -2.18
C LEU A 17 12.97 2.58 -0.86
N PHE A 18 11.76 2.03 -0.84
CA PHE A 18 10.89 2.07 0.33
C PHE A 18 11.19 0.98 1.37
N ALA A 19 12.05 0.01 1.07
CA ALA A 19 12.66 -0.84 2.10
C ALA A 19 13.60 -0.05 3.03
N LYS A 20 14.12 1.10 2.59
CA LYS A 20 14.88 2.00 3.46
C LYS A 20 13.90 2.77 4.34
N ARG A 21 14.03 2.58 5.65
CA ARG A 21 13.15 3.18 6.66
C ARG A 21 13.04 4.70 6.53
N GLU A 22 14.16 5.41 6.31
CA GLU A 22 14.15 6.87 6.22
C GLU A 22 13.38 7.37 4.99
N GLU A 23 13.49 6.66 3.85
CA GLU A 23 12.74 7.00 2.63
C GLU A 23 11.23 6.76 2.83
N ALA A 24 10.87 5.64 3.46
CA ALA A 24 9.48 5.37 3.82
C ALA A 24 8.94 6.41 4.80
N LYS A 25 9.72 6.76 5.84
CA LYS A 25 9.34 7.77 6.83
C LYS A 25 9.06 9.12 6.16
N HIS A 26 10.00 9.61 5.35
CA HIS A 26 9.84 10.88 4.62
C HIS A 26 8.62 10.88 3.69
N PHE A 27 8.35 9.74 3.04
CA PHE A 27 7.18 9.59 2.20
C PHE A 27 5.87 9.64 3.00
N LEU A 28 5.82 8.97 4.15
CA LEU A 28 4.67 9.00 5.06
C LEU A 28 4.40 10.42 5.58
N GLU A 29 5.45 11.14 5.99
CA GLU A 29 5.35 12.52 6.48
C GLU A 29 4.77 13.49 5.44
N LYS A 30 4.99 13.22 4.15
CA LYS A 30 4.45 14.03 3.05
C LYS A 30 3.07 13.61 2.56
N THR A 31 2.71 12.36 2.75
CA THR A 31 1.51 11.77 2.15
C THR A 31 0.34 11.72 3.14
N ILE A 32 0.63 11.49 4.42
CA ILE A 32 -0.38 11.37 5.46
C ILE A 32 -0.67 12.76 6.04
N PRO A 33 -1.95 13.14 6.21
CA PRO A 33 -2.31 14.39 6.86
C PRO A 33 -1.71 14.50 8.29
N PRO A 34 -1.28 15.71 8.71
CA PRO A 34 -0.58 15.90 9.99
C PRO A 34 -1.33 15.35 11.21
N GLU A 35 -2.66 15.39 11.22
CA GLU A 35 -3.49 14.90 12.33
C GLU A 35 -3.36 13.38 12.56
N PHE A 36 -3.15 12.61 11.49
CA PHE A 36 -2.92 11.16 11.58
C PHE A 36 -1.44 10.86 11.83
N LEU A 37 -0.56 11.64 11.22
CA LEU A 37 0.88 11.49 11.39
C LEU A 37 1.31 11.66 12.86
N LYS A 38 0.70 12.61 13.59
CA LYS A 38 0.95 12.82 15.04
C LYS A 38 0.62 11.59 15.90
N LYS A 39 -0.26 10.71 15.43
CA LYS A 39 -0.64 9.48 16.12
C LYS A 39 0.26 8.30 15.76
N LEU A 40 1.08 8.41 14.72
CA LEU A 40 2.03 7.38 14.31
C LEU A 40 3.36 7.53 15.05
N ASP A 41 3.79 6.47 15.72
CA ASP A 41 5.12 6.41 16.31
C ASP A 41 6.17 6.09 15.24
N MET A 42 6.70 7.13 14.58
CA MET A 42 7.70 6.97 13.53
C MET A 42 9.02 6.34 14.04
N VAL A 43 9.26 6.35 15.36
CA VAL A 43 10.41 5.66 15.97
C VAL A 43 10.19 4.14 15.97
N SER A 44 8.94 3.69 16.11
CA SER A 44 8.56 2.28 16.08
C SER A 44 8.48 1.67 14.67
N LEU A 45 8.52 2.50 13.61
CA LEU A 45 8.37 2.08 12.22
C LEU A 45 9.43 1.04 11.83
N ARG A 46 9.02 -0.19 11.56
CA ARG A 46 9.89 -1.33 11.24
C ARG A 46 9.44 -2.07 10.01
N LEU A 47 10.38 -2.33 9.09
CA LEU A 47 10.11 -3.08 7.87
C LEU A 47 9.66 -4.49 8.23
N ASP A 48 8.52 -4.90 7.68
CA ASP A 48 8.01 -6.25 7.79
C ASP A 48 8.42 -7.05 6.56
N THR A 49 9.32 -8.00 6.74
CA THR A 49 9.87 -8.83 5.66
C THR A 49 8.96 -10.02 5.32
N THR A 50 7.79 -10.12 5.95
CA THR A 50 6.81 -11.17 5.65
C THR A 50 6.21 -10.94 4.27
N ASN A 51 6.23 -11.97 3.42
CA ASN A 51 5.54 -11.91 2.14
C ASN A 51 4.04 -12.22 2.32
N TYR A 52 3.23 -11.17 2.46
CA TYR A 52 1.77 -11.25 2.66
C TYR A 52 0.99 -11.59 1.40
N VAL A 53 1.57 -11.30 0.25
CA VAL A 53 0.87 -11.26 -1.02
C VAL A 53 0.95 -12.61 -1.72
N SER A 54 -0.20 -13.13 -2.17
CA SER A 54 -0.23 -14.35 -2.98
C SER A 54 0.56 -14.16 -4.28
N ASN A 55 1.02 -15.25 -4.90
CA ASN A 55 1.74 -15.20 -6.18
C ASN A 55 0.91 -14.54 -7.30
N GLU A 56 -0.41 -14.47 -7.16
CA GLU A 56 -1.30 -13.79 -8.09
C GLU A 56 -1.25 -12.27 -7.88
N LEU A 57 -1.40 -11.80 -6.65
CA LEU A 57 -1.38 -10.37 -6.30
C LEU A 57 0.02 -9.75 -6.47
N ASN A 58 1.09 -10.53 -6.27
CA ASN A 58 2.48 -10.13 -6.52
C ASN A 58 2.76 -9.82 -8.01
N LYS A 59 1.87 -10.19 -8.93
CA LYS A 59 1.97 -9.81 -10.35
C LYS A 59 1.40 -8.42 -10.62
N PHE A 60 0.54 -7.92 -9.74
CA PHE A 60 -0.17 -6.66 -9.93
C PHE A 60 0.47 -5.52 -9.15
N PHE A 61 1.04 -5.81 -7.97
CA PHE A 61 1.54 -4.78 -7.06
C PHE A 61 2.98 -5.01 -6.64
N ALA A 62 3.72 -3.90 -6.59
CA ALA A 62 4.94 -3.82 -5.79
C ALA A 62 4.57 -3.24 -4.42
N ASP A 63 4.82 -4.00 -3.35
CA ASP A 63 4.50 -3.55 -2.00
C ASP A 63 5.69 -3.56 -1.05
N VAL A 64 5.59 -2.72 -0.04
CA VAL A 64 6.42 -2.71 1.17
C VAL A 64 5.50 -2.54 2.37
N VAL A 65 5.63 -3.41 3.36
CA VAL A 65 4.81 -3.38 4.57
C VAL A 65 5.67 -3.01 5.77
N TYR A 66 5.15 -2.15 6.62
CA TYR A 66 5.76 -1.74 7.88
C TYR A 66 4.85 -2.10 9.05
N ASP A 67 5.43 -2.55 10.15
CA ASP A 67 4.78 -2.49 11.46
C ASP A 67 5.04 -1.09 12.06
N CYS A 68 4.03 -0.52 12.68
CA CYS A 68 4.11 0.76 13.39
C CYS A 68 3.19 0.71 14.60
N ASP A 69 3.59 1.39 15.67
CA ASP A 69 2.68 1.67 16.76
C ASP A 69 1.86 2.94 16.45
N TYR A 70 0.60 2.92 16.87
CA TYR A 70 -0.37 4.00 16.67
C TYR A 70 -1.02 4.35 18.01
N PHE A 71 -1.04 5.64 18.34
CA PHE A 71 -1.61 6.16 19.57
C PHE A 71 -3.05 6.61 19.33
N THR A 72 -3.99 5.92 19.97
CA THR A 72 -5.36 6.42 20.15
C THR A 72 -5.44 7.18 21.46
N ASN A 73 -6.56 7.88 21.69
CA ASN A 73 -6.78 8.60 22.94
C ASN A 73 -6.81 7.66 24.17
N GLU A 74 -7.04 6.36 23.93
CA GLU A 74 -7.29 5.37 25.00
C GLU A 74 -6.13 4.40 25.17
N LYS A 75 -5.38 4.08 24.10
CA LYS A 75 -4.31 3.08 24.16
C LYS A 75 -3.36 3.14 22.97
N LYS A 76 -2.23 2.46 23.13
CA LYS A 76 -1.25 2.18 22.06
C LYS A 76 -1.64 0.90 21.34
N GLU A 77 -1.81 0.96 20.03
CA GLU A 77 -2.15 -0.19 19.17
C GLU A 77 -1.04 -0.46 18.15
N LYS A 78 -0.90 -1.72 17.74
CA LYS A 78 0.00 -2.08 16.64
C LYS A 78 -0.78 -2.11 15.34
N ILE A 79 -0.29 -1.38 14.34
CA ILE A 79 -0.87 -1.32 13.01
C ILE A 79 0.14 -1.80 11.97
N LYS A 80 -0.36 -2.08 10.78
CA LYS A 80 0.47 -2.24 9.58
C LYS A 80 0.26 -1.06 8.64
N ILE A 81 1.33 -0.65 7.98
CA ILE A 81 1.30 0.37 6.93
C ILE A 81 1.79 -0.31 5.65
N SER A 82 0.90 -0.45 4.68
CA SER A 82 1.22 -1.06 3.39
C SER A 82 1.38 0.05 2.34
N LEU A 83 2.59 0.19 1.82
CA LEU A 83 2.88 1.04 0.68
C LEU A 83 2.76 0.20 -0.58
N VAL A 84 1.71 0.42 -1.36
CA VAL A 84 1.39 -0.37 -2.54
C VAL A 84 1.52 0.50 -3.77
N PHE A 85 2.37 0.08 -4.70
CA PHE A 85 2.66 0.81 -5.93
C PHE A 85 2.18 0.03 -7.14
N GLU A 86 1.50 0.74 -8.04
CA GLU A 86 1.16 0.25 -9.35
C GLU A 86 1.72 1.20 -10.43
N HIS A 87 2.54 0.64 -11.33
CA HIS A 87 3.09 1.37 -12.46
C HIS A 87 2.47 0.86 -13.78
N LYS A 88 1.30 1.39 -14.14
CA LYS A 88 0.60 1.06 -15.40
C LYS A 88 0.17 2.32 -16.15
N SER A 89 0.16 2.22 -17.48
CA SER A 89 -0.32 3.28 -18.39
C SER A 89 -1.84 3.34 -18.52
N TYR A 90 -2.57 2.43 -17.86
CA TYR A 90 -4.03 2.39 -17.81
C TYR A 90 -4.48 1.97 -16.40
N VAL A 91 -5.61 2.50 -15.96
CA VAL A 91 -6.24 2.10 -14.70
C VAL A 91 -7.02 0.80 -14.94
N GLU A 92 -6.82 -0.19 -14.09
CA GLU A 92 -7.51 -1.47 -14.19
C GLU A 92 -8.96 -1.34 -13.68
N ASN A 93 -9.92 -1.96 -14.39
CA ASN A 93 -11.36 -1.76 -14.15
C ASN A 93 -11.84 -2.16 -12.74
N PHE A 94 -11.07 -2.99 -12.01
CA PHE A 94 -11.46 -3.54 -10.70
C PHE A 94 -10.39 -3.35 -9.63
N ILE A 95 -9.68 -2.22 -9.67
CA ILE A 95 -8.57 -1.97 -8.74
C ILE A 95 -9.00 -2.06 -7.26
N HIS A 96 -10.19 -1.56 -6.92
CA HIS A 96 -10.70 -1.62 -5.54
C HIS A 96 -10.87 -3.07 -5.04
N LEU A 97 -11.33 -3.98 -5.90
CA LEU A 97 -11.46 -5.39 -5.55
C LEU A 97 -10.09 -6.03 -5.35
N GLN A 98 -9.09 -5.65 -6.15
CA GLN A 98 -7.72 -6.13 -5.98
C GLN A 98 -7.09 -5.64 -4.67
N LEU A 99 -7.30 -4.36 -4.31
CA LEU A 99 -6.84 -3.80 -3.03
C LEU A 99 -7.54 -4.47 -1.84
N LEU A 100 -8.83 -4.79 -1.95
CA LEU A 100 -9.54 -5.54 -0.92
C LEU A 100 -8.97 -6.95 -0.75
N LYS A 101 -8.74 -7.68 -1.85
CA LYS A 101 -8.08 -9.00 -1.82
C LYS A 101 -6.69 -8.94 -1.18
N TYR A 102 -5.94 -7.86 -1.43
CA TYR A 102 -4.66 -7.60 -0.80
C TYR A 102 -4.79 -7.46 0.72
N LEU A 103 -5.73 -6.64 1.21
CA LEU A 103 -6.00 -6.48 2.64
C LEU A 103 -6.40 -7.79 3.31
N ILE A 104 -7.31 -8.55 2.68
CA ILE A 104 -7.74 -9.87 3.16
C ILE A 104 -6.53 -10.81 3.28
N SER A 105 -5.64 -10.82 2.29
CA SER A 105 -4.43 -11.66 2.31
C SER A 105 -3.53 -11.35 3.51
N ILE A 106 -3.39 -10.06 3.88
CA ILE A 106 -2.65 -9.67 5.07
C ILE A 106 -3.29 -10.22 6.34
N TRP A 107 -4.61 -10.06 6.48
CA TRP A 107 -5.32 -10.51 7.68
C TRP A 107 -5.37 -12.03 7.81
N ASP A 108 -5.56 -12.75 6.70
CA ASP A 108 -5.50 -14.21 6.70
C ASP A 108 -4.14 -14.72 7.18
N LEU A 109 -3.05 -14.07 6.76
CA LEU A 109 -1.72 -14.43 7.24
C LEU A 109 -1.54 -14.10 8.73
N GLN A 110 -2.09 -12.98 9.21
CA GLN A 110 -2.08 -12.67 10.65
C GLN A 110 -2.79 -13.75 11.46
N ILE A 111 -3.95 -14.24 11.00
CA ILE A 111 -4.69 -15.32 11.65
C ILE A 111 -3.87 -16.61 11.66
N LYS A 112 -3.26 -16.95 10.52
CA LYS A 112 -2.41 -18.14 10.41
C LYS A 112 -1.23 -18.07 11.38
N GLN A 113 -0.51 -16.96 11.40
CA GLN A 113 0.61 -16.76 12.33
C GLN A 113 0.17 -16.79 13.79
N ALA A 114 -1.01 -16.28 14.12
CA ALA A 114 -1.56 -16.34 15.47
C ALA A 114 -1.85 -17.79 15.90
N LYS A 115 -2.41 -18.60 15.00
CA LYS A 115 -2.64 -20.04 15.23
C LYS A 115 -1.33 -20.81 15.40
N ASP A 116 -0.35 -20.54 14.54
CA ASP A 116 0.98 -21.19 14.59
C ASP A 116 1.69 -20.88 15.92
N LYS A 117 1.55 -19.65 16.42
CA LYS A 117 2.06 -19.22 17.74
C LYS A 117 1.17 -19.64 18.91
N LYS A 118 0.10 -20.40 18.67
CA LYS A 118 -0.89 -20.87 19.66
C LYS A 118 -1.46 -19.72 20.51
N LEU A 119 -1.67 -18.56 19.90
CA LEU A 119 -2.30 -17.42 20.59
C LEU A 119 -3.76 -17.74 20.92
N LYS A 120 -4.24 -17.21 22.04
CA LYS A 120 -5.65 -17.33 22.44
C LYS A 120 -6.51 -16.50 21.47
N MET A 121 -7.22 -17.18 20.57
CA MET A 121 -8.05 -16.51 19.54
C MET A 121 -9.13 -15.58 20.12
N LYS A 122 -9.63 -15.87 21.33
CA LYS A 122 -10.61 -14.99 22.02
C LYS A 122 -10.07 -13.60 22.35
N THR A 123 -8.77 -13.46 22.54
CA THR A 123 -8.10 -12.19 22.88
C THR A 123 -7.24 -11.66 21.72
N PHE A 124 -7.18 -12.40 20.61
CA PHE A 124 -6.42 -12.00 19.44
C PHE A 124 -7.27 -11.04 18.61
N HIS A 125 -6.69 -9.90 18.26
CA HIS A 125 -7.30 -8.93 17.39
C HIS A 125 -6.41 -8.74 16.16
N LEU A 126 -7.05 -8.61 15.00
CA LEU A 126 -6.36 -8.27 13.77
C LEU A 126 -5.76 -6.88 13.90
N ARG A 127 -4.53 -6.72 13.43
CA ARG A 127 -3.93 -5.39 13.33
C ARG A 127 -4.60 -4.64 12.19
N PRO A 128 -5.07 -3.40 12.43
CA PRO A 128 -5.50 -2.51 11.36
C PRO A 128 -4.39 -2.34 10.32
N VAL A 129 -4.78 -2.17 9.06
CA VAL A 129 -3.85 -1.93 7.95
C VAL A 129 -4.19 -0.57 7.34
N ILE A 130 -3.25 0.37 7.39
CA ILE A 130 -3.29 1.61 6.62
C ILE A 130 -2.71 1.30 5.25
N LEU A 131 -3.54 1.34 4.22
CA LEU A 131 -3.15 1.11 2.84
C LEU A 131 -2.91 2.44 2.13
N ILE A 132 -1.66 2.70 1.75
CA ILE A 132 -1.30 3.84 0.91
C ILE A 132 -1.02 3.30 -0.48
N PHE A 133 -1.98 3.53 -1.36
CA PHE A 133 -1.91 3.07 -2.74
C PHE A 133 -1.52 4.22 -3.67
N PHE A 134 -0.47 4.03 -4.45
CA PHE A 134 0.04 5.03 -5.39
C PHE A 134 0.06 4.47 -6.81
N ILE A 135 -0.68 5.12 -7.71
CA ILE A 135 -0.71 4.80 -9.13
C ILE A 135 0.17 5.80 -9.87
N MET A 136 1.16 5.32 -10.61
CA MET A 136 1.86 6.13 -11.61
C MET A 136 1.30 5.88 -12.99
N VAL A 137 0.51 6.85 -13.47
CA VAL A 137 0.06 6.87 -14.86
C VAL A 137 1.14 7.50 -15.72
N LYS A 138 1.74 6.70 -16.61
CA LYS A 138 2.62 7.23 -17.66
C LYS A 138 1.79 8.14 -18.57
N GLN A 139 1.99 9.45 -18.53
CA GLN A 139 1.37 10.36 -19.49
C GLN A 139 1.90 10.06 -20.90
N ILE A 140 1.12 9.33 -21.69
CA ILE A 140 1.35 9.19 -23.12
C ILE A 140 0.79 10.46 -23.78
N GLY A 141 1.68 11.42 -24.07
CA GLY A 141 1.43 12.55 -24.98
C GLY A 141 0.33 13.53 -24.55
N ARG A 142 0.73 14.66 -23.96
CA ARG A 142 -0.09 15.89 -23.91
C ARG A 142 -0.53 16.28 -25.33
N LYS A 143 -1.77 15.95 -25.73
CA LYS A 143 -2.55 16.69 -26.77
C LYS A 143 -4.01 16.25 -26.95
N LYS A 144 -4.49 15.13 -26.39
CA LYS A 144 -5.86 14.63 -26.68
C LYS A 144 -6.91 14.78 -25.58
N ILE A 145 -6.53 15.05 -24.32
CA ILE A 145 -7.48 15.03 -23.19
C ILE A 145 -8.19 16.37 -22.94
N LEU A 146 -7.59 17.51 -23.33
CA LEU A 146 -8.20 18.82 -23.11
C LEU A 146 -9.42 19.13 -24.02
N LYS A 147 -9.64 18.38 -25.11
CA LYS A 147 -10.81 18.57 -25.98
C LYS A 147 -12.11 17.94 -25.45
N ASN A 148 -12.04 17.02 -24.49
CA ASN A 148 -13.23 16.33 -23.98
C ASN A 148 -13.72 16.86 -22.62
N ILE A 149 -12.92 17.67 -21.91
CA ILE A 149 -13.35 18.22 -20.63
C ILE A 149 -14.31 19.41 -20.83
N SER A 150 -14.20 20.17 -21.93
CA SER A 150 -15.13 21.28 -22.20
C SER A 150 -16.58 20.84 -22.44
N ASN A 151 -16.80 19.59 -22.85
CA ASN A 151 -18.13 19.10 -23.24
C ASN A 151 -18.86 18.33 -22.11
N LEU A 152 -18.18 18.11 -20.97
CA LEU A 152 -18.75 17.39 -19.82
C LEU A 152 -19.40 18.32 -18.79
N TRP A 153 -19.09 19.62 -18.80
CA TRP A 153 -19.67 20.62 -17.88
C TRP A 153 -20.98 21.26 -18.39
N THR A 154 -21.43 20.95 -19.61
CA THR A 154 -22.68 21.48 -20.19
C THR A 154 -23.85 20.50 -20.11
N LYS A 155 -23.72 19.39 -19.38
CA LYS A 155 -24.76 18.34 -19.26
C LYS A 155 -25.07 17.92 -17.81
N ILE A 156 -24.84 18.82 -16.87
CA ILE A 156 -25.49 18.84 -15.55
C ILE A 156 -26.20 20.19 -15.45
#